data_AF-A0A8K0RDN1-F1
#
_entry.id   AF-A0A8K0RDN1-F1
#
_cell.length_a   1.000
_cell.length_b   1.000
_cell.length_c   1.000
_cell.angle_alpha   90.00
_cell.angle_beta   90.00
_cell.angle_gamma   90.00
#
_symmetry.space_group_name_H-M   'P 1'
#
loop_
_entity.id
_entity.type
_entity.pdbx_description
1 polymer ?
#
loop_
_entity_poly.entity_id
_entity_poly.type
_entity_poly.pdbx_seq_one_letter_code
_entity_poly.pdbx_strand_id
1 'polypeptide(L)'
;MATISPSATPSVLENYDEHSQTGQAVCQQAACKRAKTKIERGELRIGTNTFFESEARWYIAWRHWGCATKHQIKGLIDVTNNDATQAPGYGGLSEDAQEQVQQAFENEGVVDKDFKGKRADLAKASPRYNDITNAEGYKVDIAKRATGCRNAQCPSEGSKILKGEVRLGISVPFDGDHSSWLYKHWKCMSQFDFDSAQKLHLSDACVDGIDDLPEEHQNVVKESFETGKILAVPEPEPPVTKPKRSAGKGKGKGKGKKVASDDEADAPKPKRKGKKRVSDEMEDDDISEEEYIPKKTRSRAAKVEEPVDPVVARIQAMTENMREEAAK
;
A
#
# COMPACT_ATOMS: atom_id res chain seq x y z
N MET A 1 -22.64 -24.64 22.69
CA MET A 1 -23.23 -23.96 21.51
C MET A 1 -22.93 -22.49 21.64
N ALA A 2 -21.86 -22.02 20.98
CA ALA A 2 -21.54 -20.60 20.88
C ALA A 2 -21.82 -20.20 19.43
N THR A 3 -22.97 -19.57 19.20
CA THR A 3 -23.36 -19.02 17.91
C THR A 3 -22.46 -17.82 17.63
N ILE A 4 -21.51 -18.00 16.69
CA ILE A 4 -20.78 -16.90 16.08
C ILE A 4 -21.80 -16.07 15.31
N SER A 5 -22.09 -14.88 15.84
CA SER A 5 -23.01 -13.93 15.22
C SER A 5 -22.42 -13.48 13.88
N PRO A 6 -23.18 -13.52 12.77
CA PRO A 6 -22.70 -13.03 11.49
C PRO A 6 -22.51 -11.52 11.58
N SER A 7 -21.29 -11.07 11.28
CA SER A 7 -20.86 -9.68 11.28
C SER A 7 -21.84 -8.80 10.51
N ALA A 8 -22.32 -7.76 11.19
CA ALA A 8 -23.14 -6.70 10.61
C ALA A 8 -22.49 -6.19 9.32
N THR A 9 -23.29 -6.10 8.26
CA THR A 9 -22.95 -5.30 7.08
C THR A 9 -22.86 -3.84 7.53
N PRO A 10 -21.72 -3.13 7.33
CA PRO A 10 -21.64 -1.71 7.62
C PRO A 10 -22.51 -0.98 6.58
N SER A 11 -23.75 -0.66 6.96
CA SER A 11 -24.70 0.10 6.14
C SER A 11 -24.51 1.62 6.26
N VAL A 12 -23.58 2.06 7.11
CA VAL A 12 -23.27 3.46 7.36
C VAL A 12 -21.80 3.70 7.05
N LEU A 13 -21.49 4.88 6.50
CA LEU A 13 -20.12 5.33 6.25
C LEU A 13 -19.34 5.41 7.56
N GLU A 14 -18.76 4.29 7.99
CA GLU A 14 -17.90 4.26 9.16
C GLU A 14 -16.59 4.97 8.82
N ASN A 15 -16.33 6.06 9.52
CA ASN A 15 -15.06 6.76 9.51
C ASN A 15 -14.22 6.32 10.70
N TYR A 16 -12.91 6.21 10.50
CA TYR A 16 -11.93 5.81 11.51
C TYR A 16 -10.84 6.87 11.64
N ASP A 17 -10.52 7.26 12.86
CA ASP A 17 -9.41 8.16 13.15
C ASP A 17 -8.30 7.38 13.86
N GLU A 18 -7.11 7.36 13.25
CA GLU A 18 -5.96 6.69 13.84
C GLU A 18 -4.63 7.35 13.46
N HIS A 19 -3.61 7.07 14.27
CA HIS A 19 -2.24 7.32 13.85
C HIS A 19 -1.79 6.25 12.88
N SER A 20 -1.19 6.67 11.78
CA SER A 20 -0.73 5.80 10.71
C SER A 20 0.30 4.78 11.20
N GLN A 21 -0.11 3.52 11.32
CA GLN A 21 0.79 2.45 11.80
C GLN A 21 1.94 2.17 10.82
N THR A 22 1.73 2.47 9.52
CA THR A 22 2.68 2.24 8.44
C THR A 22 2.73 3.43 7.48
N GLY A 23 3.93 3.81 7.02
CA GLY A 23 4.13 4.89 6.03
C GLY A 23 3.83 4.47 4.58
N GLN A 24 2.86 3.58 4.36
CA GLN A 24 2.57 3.00 3.05
C GLN A 24 1.27 3.50 2.41
N ALA A 25 0.34 4.01 3.22
CA ALA A 25 -0.95 4.49 2.72
C ALA A 25 -0.76 5.74 1.85
N VAL A 26 -1.49 5.80 0.74
CA VAL A 26 -1.54 6.98 -0.14
C VAL A 26 -2.84 7.72 0.15
N CYS A 27 -2.75 9.04 0.38
CA CYS A 27 -3.92 9.88 0.61
C CYS A 27 -4.84 9.87 -0.63
N GLN A 28 -6.14 9.63 -0.41
CA GLN A 28 -7.14 9.54 -1.48
C GLN A 28 -7.60 10.90 -2.02
N GLN A 29 -7.21 12.02 -1.40
CA GLN A 29 -7.52 13.35 -1.92
C GLN A 29 -6.88 13.54 -3.30
N ALA A 30 -7.63 14.07 -4.27
CA ALA A 30 -7.24 14.04 -5.67
C ALA A 30 -5.86 14.67 -5.96
N ALA A 31 -5.50 15.77 -5.29
CA ALA A 31 -4.18 16.39 -5.41
C ALA A 31 -3.07 15.49 -4.86
N CYS A 32 -3.20 15.01 -3.62
CA CYS A 32 -2.24 14.13 -2.97
C CYS A 32 -2.09 12.78 -3.71
N LYS A 33 -3.21 12.21 -4.18
CA LYS A 33 -3.23 10.95 -4.93
C LYS A 33 -2.48 11.07 -6.25
N ARG A 34 -2.63 12.18 -6.98
CA ARG A 34 -1.88 12.48 -8.20
C ARG A 34 -0.39 12.69 -7.91
N ALA A 35 -0.06 13.37 -6.81
CA ALA A 35 1.30 13.55 -6.34
C ALA A 35 1.92 12.27 -5.73
N LYS A 36 1.12 11.22 -5.52
CA LYS A 36 1.49 9.98 -4.80
C LYS A 36 2.06 10.27 -3.41
N THR A 37 1.57 11.32 -2.76
CA THR A 37 1.96 11.67 -1.39
C THR A 37 1.46 10.59 -0.45
N LYS A 38 2.39 9.99 0.29
CA LYS A 38 2.09 8.99 1.31
C LYS A 38 1.85 9.66 2.64
N ILE A 39 0.94 9.07 3.40
CA ILE A 39 0.74 9.40 4.81
C ILE A 39 1.90 8.78 5.57
N GLU A 40 2.64 9.60 6.31
CA GLU A 40 3.82 9.12 7.03
C GLU A 40 3.44 8.22 8.21
N ARG A 41 4.41 7.46 8.72
CA ARG A 41 4.19 6.63 9.91
C ARG A 41 4.04 7.55 11.13
N GLY A 42 3.07 7.25 11.98
CA GLY A 42 2.73 8.03 13.15
C GLY A 42 1.94 9.30 12.85
N GLU A 43 1.61 9.63 11.59
CA GLU A 43 0.79 10.80 11.22
C GLU A 43 -0.70 10.52 11.46
N LEU A 44 -1.45 11.52 11.94
CA LEU A 44 -2.90 11.45 12.09
C LEU A 44 -3.58 11.35 10.72
N ARG A 45 -4.45 10.35 10.57
CA ARG A 45 -5.20 10.11 9.34
C ARG A 45 -6.63 9.72 9.64
N ILE A 46 -7.51 10.10 8.71
CA ILE A 46 -8.91 9.68 8.69
C ILE A 46 -9.12 8.68 7.56
N GLY A 47 -9.87 7.62 7.85
CA GLY A 47 -10.23 6.57 6.89
C GLY A 47 -11.73 6.47 6.73
N THR A 48 -12.22 6.40 5.50
CA THR A 48 -13.64 6.13 5.21
C THR A 48 -13.80 4.72 4.67
N ASN A 49 -14.70 3.93 5.25
CA ASN A 49 -15.00 2.59 4.75
C ASN A 49 -15.68 2.69 3.37
N THR A 50 -15.01 2.16 2.34
CA THR A 50 -15.44 2.28 0.94
C THR A 50 -15.61 0.89 0.34
N PHE A 51 -16.75 0.65 -0.30
CA PHE A 51 -16.99 -0.60 -1.02
C PHE A 51 -16.37 -0.55 -2.42
N PHE A 52 -15.53 -1.55 -2.73
CA PHE A 52 -14.96 -1.74 -4.04
C PHE A 52 -15.77 -2.77 -4.83
N GLU A 53 -16.69 -2.27 -5.64
CA GLU A 53 -17.70 -3.06 -6.35
C GLU A 53 -17.09 -4.17 -7.22
N SER A 54 -16.00 -3.89 -7.94
CA SER A 54 -15.44 -4.87 -8.90
C SER A 54 -14.83 -6.11 -8.24
N GLU A 55 -14.41 -6.03 -6.98
CA GLU A 55 -13.90 -7.20 -6.23
C GLU A 55 -14.82 -7.55 -5.04
N ALA A 56 -16.01 -6.94 -4.98
CA ALA A 56 -16.97 -7.08 -3.89
C ALA A 56 -16.34 -7.05 -2.49
N ARG A 57 -15.40 -6.13 -2.26
CA ARG A 57 -14.65 -6.02 -1.00
C ARG A 57 -14.72 -4.63 -0.40
N TRP A 58 -14.72 -4.55 0.93
CA TRP A 58 -14.56 -3.29 1.66
C TRP A 58 -13.08 -2.94 1.80
N TYR A 59 -12.75 -1.66 1.71
CA TYR A 59 -11.43 -1.14 2.02
C TYR A 59 -11.53 0.26 2.63
N ILE A 60 -10.53 0.62 3.43
CA ILE A 60 -10.48 1.95 4.04
C ILE A 60 -9.75 2.92 3.12
N ALA A 61 -10.45 3.96 2.69
CA ALA A 61 -9.91 5.04 1.89
C ALA A 61 -9.26 6.11 2.80
N TRP A 62 -7.96 5.98 3.04
CA TRP A 62 -7.20 6.88 3.90
C TRP A 62 -6.96 8.27 3.30
N ARG A 63 -7.00 9.30 4.13
CA ARG A 63 -6.57 10.68 3.82
C ARG A 63 -5.71 11.24 4.95
N HIS A 64 -4.86 12.22 4.64
CA HIS A 64 -4.25 13.04 5.69
C HIS A 64 -5.37 13.73 6.48
N TRP A 65 -5.14 14.00 7.76
CA TRP A 65 -6.08 14.77 8.59
C TRP A 65 -6.52 16.08 7.92
N GLY A 66 -5.56 16.94 7.53
CA GLY A 66 -5.86 18.19 6.82
C GLY A 66 -6.50 18.05 5.43
N CYS A 67 -6.59 16.82 4.88
CA CYS A 67 -7.27 16.52 3.63
C CYS A 67 -8.69 15.95 3.83
N ALA A 68 -9.15 15.84 5.08
CA ALA A 68 -10.52 15.45 5.40
C ALA A 68 -11.51 16.48 4.84
N THR A 69 -12.60 16.01 4.24
CA THR A 69 -13.69 16.88 3.79
C THR A 69 -14.67 17.15 4.93
N LYS A 70 -15.36 18.30 4.91
CA LYS A 70 -16.46 18.58 5.85
C LYS A 70 -17.48 17.44 5.90
N HIS A 71 -17.82 16.84 4.76
CA HIS A 71 -18.72 15.68 4.71
C HIS A 71 -18.20 14.44 5.47
N GLN A 72 -16.88 14.20 5.50
CA GLN A 72 -16.30 13.10 6.29
C GLN A 72 -16.39 13.39 7.78
N ILE A 73 -16.13 14.65 8.19
CA ILE A 73 -16.26 15.07 9.58
C ILE A 73 -17.73 15.01 10.02
N LYS A 74 -18.66 15.51 9.18
CA LYS A 74 -20.09 15.41 9.43
C LYS A 74 -20.57 13.96 9.56
N GLY A 75 -20.16 13.08 8.63
CA GLY A 75 -20.50 11.66 8.74
C GLY A 75 -19.93 11.01 10.00
N LEU A 76 -18.75 11.44 10.47
CA LEU A 76 -18.19 10.99 11.74
C LEU A 76 -19.01 11.51 12.93
N ILE A 77 -19.37 12.80 12.97
CA ILE A 77 -20.27 13.41 13.97
C ILE A 77 -21.60 12.65 14.03
N ASP A 78 -22.20 12.36 12.88
CA ASP A 78 -23.50 11.68 12.79
C ASP A 78 -23.43 10.26 13.36
N VAL A 79 -22.36 9.52 13.06
CA VAL A 79 -22.15 8.14 13.54
C VAL A 79 -21.86 8.10 15.05
N THR A 80 -21.23 9.13 15.59
CA THR A 80 -20.85 9.18 17.01
C THR A 80 -21.84 9.96 17.88
N ASN A 81 -22.99 10.37 17.33
CA ASN A 81 -23.98 11.21 18.02
C ASN A 81 -23.38 12.51 18.58
N ASN A 82 -22.50 13.15 17.81
CA ASN A 82 -21.78 14.37 18.18
C ASN A 82 -20.86 14.23 19.41
N ASP A 83 -20.49 13.01 19.78
CA ASP A 83 -19.48 12.76 20.82
C ASP A 83 -18.16 12.35 20.15
N ALA A 84 -17.15 13.22 20.22
CA ALA A 84 -15.82 12.96 19.68
C ALA A 84 -15.15 11.74 20.34
N THR A 85 -15.46 11.45 21.60
CA THR A 85 -14.85 10.33 22.35
C THR A 85 -15.30 8.96 21.85
N GLN A 86 -16.45 8.90 21.17
CA GLN A 86 -16.98 7.68 20.56
C GLN A 86 -16.44 7.44 19.14
N ALA A 87 -15.62 8.36 18.60
CA ALA A 87 -15.02 8.19 17.29
C ALA A 87 -14.12 6.93 17.27
N PRO A 88 -14.27 6.04 16.26
CA PRO A 88 -13.46 4.83 16.18
C PRO A 88 -11.95 5.16 16.14
N GLY A 89 -11.22 4.72 17.16
CA GLY A 89 -9.77 4.94 17.30
C GLY A 89 -9.37 6.15 18.15
N TYR A 90 -10.32 6.97 18.61
CA TYR A 90 -10.07 8.18 19.40
C TYR A 90 -9.22 7.94 20.67
N GLY A 91 -9.53 6.88 21.43
CA GLY A 91 -8.79 6.53 22.65
C GLY A 91 -7.32 6.15 22.42
N GLY A 92 -6.94 5.82 21.18
CA GLY A 92 -5.56 5.53 20.78
C GLY A 92 -4.80 6.74 20.21
N LEU A 93 -5.41 7.94 20.20
CA LEU A 93 -4.78 9.16 19.71
C LEU A 93 -3.90 9.81 20.79
N SER A 94 -2.95 10.65 20.39
CA SER A 94 -2.24 11.54 21.31
C SER A 94 -3.14 12.70 21.74
N GLU A 95 -2.85 13.34 22.87
CA GLU A 95 -3.62 14.47 23.40
C GLU A 95 -3.82 15.58 22.34
N ASP A 96 -2.73 16.02 21.67
CA ASP A 96 -2.82 17.00 20.58
C ASP A 96 -3.74 16.58 19.42
N ALA A 97 -3.78 15.28 19.11
CA ALA A 97 -4.62 14.76 18.04
C ALA A 97 -6.09 14.64 18.47
N GLN A 98 -6.33 14.32 19.75
CA GLN A 98 -7.66 14.32 20.35
C GLN A 98 -8.27 15.72 20.34
N GLU A 99 -7.50 16.74 20.72
CA GLU A 99 -7.92 18.14 20.66
C GLU A 99 -8.30 18.55 19.23
N GLN A 100 -7.53 18.12 18.23
CA GLN A 100 -7.83 18.41 16.83
C GLN A 100 -9.14 17.75 16.36
N VAL A 101 -9.41 16.52 16.79
CA VAL A 101 -10.69 15.85 16.51
C VAL A 101 -11.85 16.60 17.19
N GLN A 102 -11.71 17.00 18.45
CA GLN A 102 -12.72 17.79 19.16
C GLN A 102 -13.00 19.12 18.47
N GLN A 103 -11.96 19.87 18.08
CA GLN A 103 -12.10 21.12 17.34
C GLN A 103 -12.78 20.90 16.00
N ALA A 104 -12.49 19.80 15.31
CA ALA A 104 -13.14 19.49 14.04
C ALA A 104 -14.64 19.18 14.21
N PHE A 105 -15.03 18.58 15.33
CA PHE A 105 -16.44 18.36 15.67
C PHE A 105 -17.16 19.68 15.94
N GLU A 106 -16.58 20.54 16.78
CA GLU A 106 -17.17 21.84 17.13
C GLU A 106 -17.34 22.77 15.92
N ASN A 107 -16.39 22.72 14.97
CA ASN A 107 -16.40 23.56 13.78
C ASN A 107 -16.98 22.86 12.53
N GLU A 108 -17.52 21.65 12.66
CA GLU A 108 -18.01 20.80 11.56
C GLU A 108 -17.01 20.66 10.39
N GLY A 109 -15.71 20.67 10.70
CA GLY A 109 -14.65 20.65 9.70
C GLY A 109 -13.26 20.84 10.31
N VAL A 110 -12.23 20.39 9.59
CA VAL A 110 -10.84 20.52 10.03
C VAL A 110 -10.41 21.98 9.98
N VAL A 111 -10.07 22.53 11.16
CA VAL A 111 -9.60 23.90 11.36
C VAL A 111 -8.14 24.03 10.95
N ASP A 112 -7.25 23.23 11.55
CA ASP A 112 -5.83 23.21 11.22
C ASP A 112 -5.53 22.14 10.15
N LYS A 113 -5.41 22.60 8.90
CA LYS A 113 -5.08 21.73 7.76
C LYS A 113 -3.60 21.38 7.65
N ASP A 114 -2.73 22.12 8.34
CA ASP A 114 -1.29 21.90 8.35
C ASP A 114 -0.87 20.96 9.50
N PHE A 115 -1.76 20.72 10.46
CA PHE A 115 -1.58 19.74 11.53
C PHE A 115 -1.42 18.32 10.98
N LYS A 116 -0.30 17.69 11.37
CA LYS A 116 0.02 16.30 11.02
C LYS A 116 -0.17 15.31 12.16
N GLY A 117 -0.18 15.77 13.42
CA GLY A 117 -0.30 14.89 14.58
C GLY A 117 0.69 13.72 14.56
N LYS A 118 1.99 14.00 14.41
CA LYS A 118 2.99 12.93 14.34
C LYS A 118 3.35 12.40 15.72
N ARG A 119 2.82 11.23 16.06
CA ARG A 119 3.20 10.47 17.26
C ARG A 119 4.62 9.92 17.15
N ALA A 120 5.54 10.44 17.97
CA ALA A 120 6.97 10.11 17.88
C ALA A 120 7.30 8.64 18.18
N ASP A 121 6.51 7.99 19.04
CA ASP A 121 6.61 6.56 19.37
C ASP A 121 6.31 5.69 18.15
N LEU A 122 5.26 6.02 17.39
CA LEU A 122 4.88 5.32 16.16
C LEU A 122 5.72 5.74 14.96
N ALA A 123 6.16 7.01 14.91
CA ALA A 123 6.94 7.56 13.81
C ALA A 123 8.38 7.01 13.74
N LYS A 124 8.89 6.39 14.81
CA LYS A 124 10.19 5.70 14.78
C LYS A 124 10.20 4.66 13.66
N ALA A 125 11.11 4.81 12.71
CA ALA A 125 11.42 3.76 11.75
C ALA A 125 11.81 2.49 12.51
N SER A 126 11.57 1.30 11.93
CA SER A 126 12.15 0.07 12.48
C SER A 126 13.64 0.31 12.73
N PRO A 127 14.20 -0.09 13.89
CA PRO A 127 15.60 0.14 14.17
C PRO A 127 16.44 -0.39 13.02
N ARG A 128 17.40 0.43 12.58
CA ARG A 128 18.40 0.00 11.61
C ARG A 128 19.48 -0.70 12.41
N TYR A 129 19.67 -1.98 12.15
CA TYR A 129 20.66 -2.78 12.84
C TYR A 129 21.87 -2.94 11.93
N ASN A 130 22.99 -2.34 12.32
CA ASN A 130 24.28 -2.80 11.80
C ASN A 130 24.58 -4.19 12.37
N ASP A 131 24.40 -4.37 13.68
CA ASP A 131 24.53 -5.64 14.39
C ASP A 131 23.24 -5.95 15.15
N ILE A 132 22.79 -7.22 15.13
CA ILE A 132 21.61 -7.65 15.88
C ILE A 132 22.07 -8.39 17.13
N THR A 133 22.13 -7.68 18.26
CA THR A 133 22.70 -8.21 19.51
C THR A 133 21.72 -9.00 20.38
N ASN A 134 20.41 -8.90 20.11
CA ASN A 134 19.34 -9.57 20.84
C ASN A 134 18.76 -10.77 20.08
N ALA A 135 19.60 -11.48 19.33
CA ALA A 135 19.19 -12.65 18.57
C ALA A 135 18.90 -13.85 19.49
N GLU A 136 17.75 -14.50 19.31
CA GLU A 136 17.37 -15.74 20.00
C GLU A 136 17.66 -16.99 19.17
N GLY A 137 17.77 -16.83 17.84
CA GLY A 137 17.99 -17.94 16.93
C GLY A 137 18.35 -17.46 15.53
N TYR A 138 18.90 -18.37 14.74
CA TYR A 138 19.36 -18.12 13.38
C TYR A 138 18.82 -19.19 12.45
N LYS A 139 18.54 -18.79 11.21
CA LYS A 139 18.19 -19.69 10.12
C LYS A 139 18.81 -19.24 8.82
N VAL A 140 19.09 -20.17 7.92
CA VAL A 140 19.53 -19.89 6.56
C VAL A 140 18.48 -20.43 5.60
N ASP A 141 17.93 -19.57 4.74
CA ASP A 141 16.92 -19.98 3.77
C ASP A 141 17.10 -19.29 2.41
N ILE A 142 16.50 -19.87 1.38
CA ILE A 142 16.31 -19.21 0.09
C ILE A 142 15.08 -18.32 0.17
N ALA A 143 15.23 -17.07 -0.24
CA ALA A 143 14.14 -16.11 -0.25
C ALA A 143 12.98 -16.58 -1.15
N LYS A 144 11.84 -16.95 -0.53
CA LYS A 144 10.61 -17.34 -1.24
C LYS A 144 9.93 -16.16 -1.97
N ARG A 145 10.18 -14.94 -1.48
CA ARG A 145 9.65 -13.67 -1.98
C ARG A 145 10.68 -12.56 -1.74
N ALA A 146 10.55 -11.46 -2.46
CA ALA A 146 11.41 -10.30 -2.24
C ALA A 146 11.24 -9.75 -0.82
N THR A 147 12.34 -9.57 -0.09
CA THR A 147 12.36 -9.05 1.28
C THR A 147 13.37 -7.93 1.44
N GLY A 148 13.15 -7.03 2.40
CA GLY A 148 14.13 -5.98 2.71
C GLY A 148 15.27 -6.55 3.56
N CYS A 149 16.51 -6.21 3.21
CA CYS A 149 17.67 -6.44 4.07
C CYS A 149 17.66 -5.46 5.25
N ARG A 150 18.10 -5.90 6.43
CA ARG A 150 18.13 -5.08 7.65
C ARG A 150 19.45 -4.36 7.92
N ASN A 151 20.49 -4.64 7.12
CA ASN A 151 21.71 -3.83 7.11
C ASN A 151 21.37 -2.35 6.83
N ALA A 152 22.10 -1.39 7.40
CA ALA A 152 21.75 0.04 7.24
C ALA A 152 21.92 0.55 5.80
N GLN A 153 22.89 0.01 5.06
CA GLN A 153 23.21 0.46 3.70
C GLN A 153 22.17 0.01 2.66
N CYS A 154 21.75 -1.25 2.70
CA CYS A 154 20.91 -1.85 1.65
C CYS A 154 19.55 -1.15 1.46
N PRO A 155 18.78 -0.85 2.51
CA PRO A 155 17.52 -0.11 2.38
C PRO A 155 17.68 1.31 1.86
N SER A 156 18.84 1.93 2.11
CA SER A 156 19.15 3.28 1.64
C SER A 156 19.42 3.29 0.14
N GLU A 157 20.05 2.22 -0.36
CA GLU A 157 20.28 1.95 -1.80
C GLU A 157 19.04 1.37 -2.49
N GLY A 158 18.01 0.99 -1.73
CA GLY A 158 16.83 0.30 -2.24
C GLY A 158 17.09 -1.15 -2.66
N SER A 159 18.24 -1.72 -2.28
CA SER A 159 18.57 -3.11 -2.57
C SER A 159 17.73 -4.04 -1.67
N LYS A 160 16.98 -4.93 -2.33
CA LYS A 160 16.15 -5.95 -1.69
C LYS A 160 16.78 -7.30 -1.93
N ILE A 161 16.51 -8.23 -1.03
CA ILE A 161 16.80 -9.65 -1.23
C ILE A 161 15.76 -10.17 -2.22
N LEU A 162 16.18 -10.61 -3.40
CA LEU A 162 15.28 -11.11 -4.44
C LEU A 162 14.88 -12.57 -4.18
N LYS A 163 13.83 -13.02 -4.87
CA LYS A 163 13.41 -14.42 -4.78
C LYS A 163 14.52 -15.32 -5.37
N GLY A 164 14.90 -16.37 -4.65
CA GLY A 164 15.96 -17.30 -5.07
C GLY A 164 17.33 -16.99 -4.45
N GLU A 165 17.51 -15.85 -3.79
CA GLU A 165 18.77 -15.52 -3.11
C GLU A 165 18.85 -16.16 -1.72
N VAL A 166 20.05 -16.61 -1.34
CA VAL A 166 20.35 -17.07 0.01
C VAL A 166 20.40 -15.87 0.96
N ARG A 167 19.73 -16.01 2.10
CA ARG A 167 19.67 -14.98 3.13
C ARG A 167 19.79 -15.60 4.52
N LEU A 168 20.27 -14.79 5.45
CA LEU A 168 20.25 -15.11 6.87
C LEU A 168 18.98 -14.53 7.50
N GLY A 169 18.23 -15.37 8.19
CA GLY A 169 17.16 -14.98 9.09
C GLY A 169 17.65 -14.98 10.54
N ILE A 170 17.39 -13.89 11.26
CA ILE A 170 17.75 -13.70 12.66
C ILE A 170 16.44 -13.51 13.43
N SER A 171 16.17 -14.38 14.39
CA SER A 171 15.00 -14.30 15.27
C SER A 171 15.28 -13.31 16.39
N VAL A 172 14.44 -12.29 16.54
CA VAL A 172 14.53 -11.31 17.64
C VAL A 172 13.19 -11.21 18.37
N PRO A 173 13.19 -11.02 19.69
CA PRO A 173 11.96 -10.73 20.43
C PRO A 173 11.43 -9.36 20.01
N PHE A 174 10.13 -9.28 19.74
CA PHE A 174 9.44 -8.04 19.35
C PHE A 174 8.76 -7.37 20.54
N ASP A 175 8.02 -8.15 21.33
CA ASP A 175 7.19 -7.70 22.45
C ASP A 175 7.27 -8.63 23.68
N GLY A 176 8.30 -9.49 23.73
CA GLY A 176 8.55 -10.43 24.84
C GLY A 176 7.85 -11.78 24.69
N ASP A 177 6.66 -11.80 24.07
CA ASP A 177 5.89 -13.04 23.82
C ASP A 177 6.00 -13.51 22.37
N HIS A 178 6.37 -12.63 21.44
CA HIS A 178 6.51 -12.93 20.02
C HIS A 178 7.91 -12.64 19.51
N SER A 179 8.44 -13.57 18.72
CA SER A 179 9.66 -13.38 17.96
C SER A 179 9.36 -13.03 16.51
N SER A 180 10.18 -12.18 15.93
CA SER A 180 10.10 -11.73 14.54
C SER A 180 11.41 -12.03 13.81
N TRP A 181 11.29 -12.44 12.55
CA TRP A 181 12.46 -12.70 11.70
C TRP A 181 12.93 -11.44 10.99
N LEU A 182 14.17 -11.05 11.28
CA LEU A 182 14.93 -10.06 10.54
C LEU A 182 15.80 -10.74 9.49
N TYR A 183 15.85 -10.20 8.27
CA TYR A 183 16.61 -10.80 7.19
C TYR A 183 17.76 -9.91 6.75
N LYS A 184 18.93 -10.50 6.48
CA LYS A 184 20.06 -9.85 5.82
C LYS A 184 20.45 -10.64 4.57
N HIS A 185 20.97 -9.95 3.56
CA HIS A 185 21.65 -10.65 2.46
C HIS A 185 22.82 -11.45 3.04
N TRP A 186 23.13 -12.59 2.43
CA TRP A 186 24.31 -13.39 2.83
C TRP A 186 25.59 -12.54 2.91
N LYS A 187 25.80 -11.67 1.90
CA LYS A 187 26.96 -10.77 1.81
C LYS A 187 26.91 -9.56 2.75
N CYS A 188 25.75 -9.26 3.35
CA CYS A 188 25.54 -8.07 4.18
C CYS A 188 25.45 -8.38 5.68
N MET A 189 25.83 -9.60 6.07
CA MET A 189 25.99 -9.96 7.46
C MET A 189 27.19 -9.22 8.05
N SER A 190 27.06 -8.75 9.29
CA SER A 190 28.22 -8.26 10.00
C SER A 190 29.05 -9.43 10.53
N GLN A 191 30.30 -9.17 10.90
CA GLN A 191 31.14 -10.18 11.56
C GLN A 191 30.46 -10.70 12.84
N PHE A 192 29.80 -9.81 13.60
CA PHE A 192 29.09 -10.20 14.81
C PHE A 192 27.94 -11.19 14.54
N ASP A 193 27.10 -10.90 13.53
CA ASP A 193 25.99 -11.81 13.18
C ASP A 193 26.53 -13.16 12.69
N PHE A 194 27.61 -13.13 11.90
CA PHE A 194 28.25 -14.32 11.36
C PHE A 194 28.85 -15.19 12.47
N ASP A 195 29.65 -14.61 13.37
CA ASP A 195 30.27 -15.32 14.48
C ASP A 195 29.23 -15.91 15.43
N SER A 196 28.11 -15.22 15.62
CA SER A 196 27.02 -15.69 16.47
C SER A 196 26.28 -16.88 15.85
N ALA A 197 26.00 -16.83 14.54
CA ALA A 197 25.43 -17.95 13.81
C ALA A 197 26.38 -19.15 13.75
N GLN A 198 27.68 -18.90 13.54
CA GLN A 198 28.72 -19.93 13.50
C GLN A 198 28.86 -20.63 14.86
N LYS A 199 28.86 -19.87 15.97
CA LYS A 199 28.93 -20.45 17.33
C LYS A 199 27.78 -21.40 17.62
N LEU A 200 26.57 -21.07 17.19
CA LEU A 200 25.41 -21.95 17.34
C LEU A 200 25.55 -23.21 16.49
N HIS A 201 25.98 -23.06 15.23
CA HIS A 201 26.24 -24.21 14.36
C HIS A 201 27.28 -25.18 14.94
N LEU A 202 28.36 -24.65 15.54
CA LEU A 202 29.42 -25.43 16.18
C LEU A 202 29.01 -26.08 17.50
N SER A 203 27.98 -25.57 18.19
CA SER A 203 27.52 -26.09 19.48
C SER A 203 26.45 -27.19 19.35
N ASP A 204 26.36 -27.88 18.21
CA ASP A 204 25.30 -28.83 17.82
C ASP A 204 23.87 -28.24 17.86
N ALA A 205 23.73 -26.93 18.09
CA ALA A 205 22.47 -26.22 17.95
C ALA A 205 22.29 -25.91 16.46
N CYS A 206 21.57 -26.78 15.76
CA CYS A 206 21.44 -26.67 14.32
C CYS A 206 20.85 -25.31 13.93
N VAL A 207 21.57 -24.57 13.08
CA VAL A 207 21.03 -23.37 12.43
C VAL A 207 19.92 -23.85 11.49
N ASP A 208 18.70 -23.37 11.74
CA ASP A 208 17.51 -23.87 11.06
C ASP A 208 17.58 -23.61 9.54
N GLY A 209 17.09 -24.56 8.75
CA GLY A 209 16.98 -24.45 7.30
C GLY A 209 18.22 -24.78 6.48
N ILE A 210 19.41 -25.03 7.05
CA ILE A 210 20.62 -25.39 6.27
C ILE A 210 20.38 -26.67 5.44
N ASP A 211 19.74 -27.69 6.00
CA ASP A 211 19.49 -28.96 5.32
C ASP A 211 18.44 -28.86 4.19
N ASP A 212 17.63 -27.81 4.19
CA ASP A 212 16.62 -27.53 3.16
C ASP A 212 17.19 -26.79 1.94
N LEU A 213 18.47 -26.40 1.97
CA LEU A 213 19.12 -25.73 0.84
C LEU A 213 19.52 -26.73 -0.25
N PRO A 214 19.57 -26.31 -1.53
CA PRO A 214 20.23 -27.07 -2.59
C PRO A 214 21.70 -27.36 -2.22
N GLU A 215 22.19 -28.54 -2.60
CA GLU A 215 23.53 -29.05 -2.22
C GLU A 215 24.66 -28.06 -2.55
N GLU A 216 24.55 -27.33 -3.67
CA GLU A 216 25.49 -26.26 -4.05
C GLU A 216 25.55 -25.13 -3.00
N HIS A 217 24.39 -24.70 -2.48
CA HIS A 217 24.33 -23.65 -1.47
C HIS A 217 24.66 -24.17 -0.07
N GLN A 218 24.34 -25.43 0.24
CA GLN A 218 24.75 -26.05 1.51
C GLN A 218 26.26 -26.06 1.67
N ASN A 219 26.98 -26.46 0.63
CA ASN A 219 28.45 -26.53 0.67
C ASN A 219 29.06 -25.14 0.87
N VAL A 220 28.56 -24.11 0.18
CA VAL A 220 29.06 -22.73 0.37
C VAL A 220 28.77 -22.21 1.78
N VAL A 221 27.61 -22.52 2.35
CA VAL A 221 27.23 -22.12 3.72
C VAL A 221 28.12 -22.81 4.75
N LYS A 222 28.31 -24.14 4.62
CA LYS A 222 29.19 -24.94 5.48
C LYS A 222 30.65 -24.48 5.38
N GLU A 223 31.17 -24.31 4.17
CA GLU A 223 32.52 -23.82 3.92
C GLU A 223 32.71 -22.39 4.46
N SER A 224 31.69 -21.52 4.35
CA SER A 224 31.73 -20.20 4.96
C SER A 224 31.87 -20.31 6.48
N PHE A 225 31.04 -21.13 7.13
CA PHE A 225 31.11 -21.38 8.57
C PHE A 225 32.39 -22.08 9.03
N GLU A 226 33.05 -22.88 8.19
CA GLU A 226 34.35 -23.49 8.52
C GLU A 226 35.50 -22.50 8.34
N THR A 227 35.46 -21.70 7.27
CA THR A 227 36.54 -20.75 6.89
C THR A 227 36.50 -19.46 7.72
N GLY A 228 35.37 -19.16 8.38
CA GLY A 228 35.19 -17.92 9.12
C GLY A 228 35.11 -16.68 8.21
N LYS A 229 34.83 -16.87 6.92
CA LYS A 229 34.72 -15.78 5.92
C LYS A 229 33.42 -15.94 5.16
N ILE A 230 32.73 -14.81 4.95
CA ILE A 230 31.52 -14.76 4.13
C ILE A 230 31.93 -14.99 2.66
N LEU A 231 31.79 -16.23 2.18
CA LEU A 231 32.02 -16.55 0.78
C LEU A 231 30.82 -16.07 -0.05
N ALA A 232 31.11 -15.55 -1.23
CA ALA A 232 30.07 -15.13 -2.15
C ALA A 232 29.35 -16.37 -2.70
N VAL A 233 28.15 -16.62 -2.20
CA VAL A 233 27.23 -17.60 -2.78
C VAL A 233 27.02 -17.22 -4.26
N PRO A 234 27.16 -18.17 -5.20
CA PRO A 234 26.92 -17.92 -6.61
C PRO A 234 25.50 -17.37 -6.77
N GLU A 235 25.38 -16.22 -7.43
CA GLU A 235 24.08 -15.62 -7.72
C GLU A 235 23.27 -16.59 -8.57
N PRO A 236 22.00 -16.86 -8.22
CA PRO A 236 21.14 -17.63 -9.10
C PRO A 236 21.07 -16.89 -10.44
N GLU A 237 21.24 -17.62 -11.54
CA GLU A 237 21.05 -17.07 -12.87
C GLU A 237 19.69 -16.34 -12.91
N PRO A 238 19.64 -15.10 -13.46
CA PRO A 238 18.43 -14.32 -13.46
C PRO A 238 17.30 -15.17 -14.07
N PRO A 239 16.10 -15.21 -13.46
CA PRO A 239 15.02 -16.00 -13.99
C PRO A 239 14.80 -15.57 -15.44
N VAL A 240 15.05 -16.51 -16.37
CA VAL A 240 14.83 -16.32 -17.81
C VAL A 240 13.44 -15.73 -17.94
N THR A 241 13.38 -14.44 -18.28
CA THR A 241 12.12 -13.76 -18.46
C THR A 241 11.46 -14.45 -19.64
N LYS A 242 10.50 -15.34 -19.36
CA LYS A 242 9.62 -15.85 -20.40
C LYS A 242 9.05 -14.62 -21.09
N PRO A 243 9.28 -14.42 -22.40
CA PRO A 243 8.82 -13.23 -23.08
C PRO A 243 7.33 -13.10 -22.84
N LYS A 244 6.91 -11.93 -22.33
CA LYS A 244 5.50 -11.57 -22.21
C LYS A 244 4.87 -11.83 -23.57
N ARG A 245 3.96 -12.82 -23.65
CA ARG A 245 3.10 -13.00 -24.81
C ARG A 245 2.28 -11.72 -24.95
N SER A 246 2.69 -10.85 -25.85
CA SER A 246 1.96 -9.69 -26.30
C SER A 246 0.87 -10.16 -27.26
N ALA A 247 -0.24 -10.63 -26.70
CA ALA A 247 -1.51 -10.76 -27.40
C ALA A 247 -2.38 -9.56 -26.99
N GLY A 248 -2.88 -8.70 -27.87
CA GLY A 248 -2.63 -8.46 -29.27
C GLY A 248 -3.19 -7.06 -29.57
N LYS A 249 -2.40 -6.19 -30.19
CA LYS A 249 -2.88 -4.86 -30.62
C LYS A 249 -3.36 -5.01 -32.06
N GLY A 250 -4.68 -4.92 -32.23
CA GLY A 250 -5.36 -4.97 -33.51
C GLY A 250 -4.81 -3.94 -34.51
N LYS A 251 -4.64 -4.43 -35.74
CA LYS A 251 -4.12 -3.79 -36.95
C LYS A 251 -4.63 -2.36 -37.19
N GLY A 252 -3.72 -1.40 -37.21
CA GLY A 252 -3.84 -0.19 -38.04
C GLY A 252 -3.16 -0.44 -39.39
N LYS A 253 -3.95 -0.43 -40.47
CA LYS A 253 -3.48 -0.52 -41.86
C LYS A 253 -2.75 0.77 -42.25
N GLY A 254 -1.71 0.60 -43.06
CA GLY A 254 -0.72 1.64 -43.38
C GLY A 254 -1.03 2.53 -44.57
N LYS A 255 -0.10 3.47 -44.77
CA LYS A 255 0.38 4.18 -45.98
C LYS A 255 1.44 5.16 -45.44
N GLY A 256 2.75 5.11 -45.69
CA GLY A 256 3.55 4.61 -46.80
C GLY A 256 4.12 5.82 -47.55
N LYS A 257 5.45 6.07 -47.49
CA LYS A 257 6.37 6.37 -48.64
C LYS A 257 7.77 6.88 -48.20
N LYS A 258 8.79 6.08 -48.57
CA LYS A 258 10.23 6.31 -48.99
C LYS A 258 11.01 7.52 -48.44
N VAL A 259 12.17 7.41 -47.77
CA VAL A 259 13.51 6.77 -47.98
C VAL A 259 14.52 7.65 -48.76
N ALA A 260 15.61 8.06 -48.06
CA ALA A 260 17.03 8.22 -48.46
C ALA A 260 17.81 8.69 -47.20
N SER A 261 18.70 7.90 -46.55
CA SER A 261 20.19 7.85 -46.70
C SER A 261 20.86 9.24 -46.68
N ASP A 262 21.96 9.58 -46.00
CA ASP A 262 23.02 8.90 -45.23
C ASP A 262 23.80 10.01 -44.47
N ASP A 263 24.76 9.64 -43.62
CA ASP A 263 25.91 10.45 -43.12
C ASP A 263 25.80 11.43 -41.92
N GLU A 264 26.36 10.95 -40.80
CA GLU A 264 27.40 11.51 -39.91
C GLU A 264 27.38 12.96 -39.34
N ALA A 265 27.85 13.03 -38.07
CA ALA A 265 28.39 14.16 -37.30
C ALA A 265 27.45 15.07 -36.47
N ASP A 266 27.50 14.80 -35.15
CA ASP A 266 27.87 15.69 -34.04
C ASP A 266 27.12 17.02 -33.74
N ALA A 267 26.88 17.19 -32.43
CA ALA A 267 26.59 18.40 -31.64
C ALA A 267 25.11 18.87 -31.43
N PRO A 268 24.80 19.44 -30.24
CA PRO A 268 23.51 19.33 -29.56
C PRO A 268 22.60 20.56 -29.73
N LYS A 269 21.27 20.38 -29.58
CA LYS A 269 20.26 21.47 -29.55
C LYS A 269 19.13 21.14 -28.54
N PRO A 270 18.27 22.09 -28.10
CA PRO A 270 18.53 23.01 -26.99
C PRO A 270 17.41 23.03 -25.92
N LYS A 271 17.70 23.63 -24.76
CA LYS A 271 16.72 23.96 -23.70
C LYS A 271 15.65 24.93 -24.21
N ARG A 272 14.36 24.62 -24.01
CA ARG A 272 13.26 25.60 -24.13
C ARG A 272 12.87 26.16 -22.75
N LYS A 273 13.24 27.42 -22.50
CA LYS A 273 12.45 28.39 -21.71
C LYS A 273 11.16 28.67 -22.50
N GLY A 274 9.97 28.98 -21.99
CA GLY A 274 9.37 29.21 -20.68
C GLY A 274 8.02 29.88 -20.97
N LYS A 275 7.04 29.84 -20.06
CA LYS A 275 6.02 30.90 -20.01
C LYS A 275 5.51 31.10 -18.59
N LYS A 276 6.04 32.16 -17.97
CA LYS A 276 5.51 32.85 -16.81
C LYS A 276 4.33 33.70 -17.27
N ARG A 277 3.21 33.69 -16.54
CA ARG A 277 2.28 34.81 -16.44
C ARG A 277 1.84 34.93 -14.97
N VAL A 278 2.31 36.03 -14.37
CA VAL A 278 1.75 36.81 -13.24
C VAL A 278 0.63 37.67 -13.86
N SER A 279 -0.44 38.16 -13.26
CA SER A 279 -1.07 38.25 -11.91
C SER A 279 -2.55 38.56 -12.20
N ASP A 280 -3.46 38.30 -11.26
CA ASP A 280 -4.29 39.38 -10.72
C ASP A 280 -5.05 38.87 -9.48
N GLU A 281 -4.97 39.68 -8.43
CA GLU A 281 -5.79 39.61 -7.22
C GLU A 281 -7.17 40.19 -7.54
N MET A 282 -8.24 39.52 -7.12
CA MET A 282 -9.49 40.16 -6.70
C MET A 282 -10.11 39.34 -5.56
N GLU A 283 -10.43 40.06 -4.48
CA GLU A 283 -11.17 39.66 -3.29
C GLU A 283 -12.66 39.34 -3.60
N ASP A 284 -13.27 38.59 -2.68
CA ASP A 284 -14.69 38.45 -2.32
C ASP A 284 -15.79 38.47 -3.40
N ASP A 285 -16.53 37.36 -3.55
CA ASP A 285 -17.80 37.15 -2.83
C ASP A 285 -18.46 35.82 -3.26
N ASP A 286 -19.09 35.18 -2.28
CA ASP A 286 -20.15 34.15 -2.31
C ASP A 286 -20.57 33.51 -3.67
N ILE A 287 -20.36 32.19 -3.84
CA ILE A 287 -21.21 31.31 -4.68
C ILE A 287 -21.01 29.81 -4.30
N SER A 288 -22.07 29.28 -3.68
CA SER A 288 -22.59 27.91 -3.59
C SER A 288 -21.69 26.73 -3.98
N GLU A 289 -21.57 25.79 -3.03
CA GLU A 289 -21.16 24.39 -3.22
C GLU A 289 -21.93 23.73 -4.39
N GLU A 290 -21.27 23.54 -5.53
CA GLU A 290 -21.67 22.54 -6.51
C GLU A 290 -20.86 21.26 -6.29
N GLU A 291 -21.55 20.23 -5.82
CA GLU A 291 -21.03 18.86 -5.66
C GLU A 291 -20.29 18.40 -6.92
N TYR A 292 -19.03 18.03 -6.73
CA TYR A 292 -18.24 17.39 -7.78
C TYR A 292 -18.71 15.95 -7.99
N ILE A 293 -19.66 15.75 -8.89
CA ILE A 293 -19.95 14.46 -9.50
C ILE A 293 -18.88 14.21 -10.58
N PRO A 294 -18.10 13.11 -10.53
CA PRO A 294 -17.08 12.84 -11.52
C PRO A 294 -17.70 12.72 -12.92
N LYS A 295 -17.24 13.58 -13.85
CA LYS A 295 -17.68 13.60 -15.24
C LYS A 295 -17.40 12.25 -15.91
N LYS A 296 -18.47 11.49 -16.21
CA LYS A 296 -18.44 10.38 -17.17
C LYS A 296 -17.88 10.90 -18.49
N THR A 297 -16.85 10.24 -19.00
CA THR A 297 -16.27 10.53 -20.30
C THR A 297 -17.33 10.32 -21.39
N ARG A 298 -17.61 11.39 -22.14
CA ARG A 298 -18.48 11.36 -23.32
C ARG A 298 -17.88 10.44 -24.39
N SER A 299 -18.47 9.27 -24.58
CA SER A 299 -18.56 8.64 -25.90
C SER A 299 -20.03 8.55 -26.32
N ARG A 300 -20.34 9.37 -27.32
CA ARG A 300 -21.50 9.44 -28.22
C ARG A 300 -22.55 8.31 -28.15
N ALA A 301 -23.80 8.72 -28.07
CA ALA A 301 -25.01 7.92 -28.12
C ALA A 301 -25.10 6.99 -29.35
N ALA A 302 -25.58 5.77 -29.11
CA ALA A 302 -26.44 5.02 -30.01
C ALA A 302 -27.63 4.53 -29.17
N LYS A 303 -28.85 4.96 -29.53
CA LYS A 303 -30.09 4.40 -29.00
C LYS A 303 -30.20 2.98 -29.55
N VAL A 304 -29.91 1.98 -28.73
CA VAL A 304 -30.27 0.59 -29.01
C VAL A 304 -31.60 0.39 -28.31
N GLU A 305 -32.68 0.22 -29.09
CA GLU A 305 -33.91 -0.36 -28.54
C GLU A 305 -33.59 -1.82 -28.22
N GLU A 306 -33.54 -2.15 -26.93
CA GLU A 306 -33.48 -3.54 -26.49
C GLU A 306 -34.78 -4.22 -26.91
N PRO A 307 -34.74 -5.33 -27.68
CA PRO A 307 -35.90 -6.15 -27.87
C PRO A 307 -36.22 -6.80 -26.52
N VAL A 308 -37.38 -6.44 -25.95
CA VAL A 308 -37.90 -7.08 -24.75
C VAL A 308 -38.06 -8.56 -25.06
N ASP A 309 -37.34 -9.40 -24.32
CA ASP A 309 -37.41 -10.85 -24.45
C ASP A 309 -38.88 -11.30 -24.30
N PRO A 310 -39.46 -12.02 -25.27
CA PRO A 310 -40.87 -12.43 -25.23
C PRO A 310 -41.21 -13.26 -23.98
N VAL A 311 -40.22 -13.85 -23.31
CA VAL A 311 -40.39 -14.55 -22.04
C VAL A 311 -40.66 -13.56 -20.89
N VAL A 312 -39.99 -12.41 -20.88
CA VAL A 312 -40.18 -11.38 -19.83
C VAL A 312 -41.55 -10.72 -19.94
N ALA A 313 -42.02 -10.45 -21.17
CA ALA A 313 -43.36 -9.93 -21.42
C ALA A 313 -44.46 -10.92 -20.96
N ARG A 314 -44.23 -12.22 -21.16
CA ARG A 314 -45.16 -13.27 -20.71
C ARG A 314 -45.21 -13.39 -19.19
N ILE A 315 -44.07 -13.26 -18.52
CA ILE A 315 -43.99 -13.29 -17.05
C ILE A 315 -44.71 -12.07 -16.47
N GLN A 316 -44.52 -10.87 -17.03
CA GLN A 316 -45.20 -9.66 -16.58
C GLN A 316 -46.73 -9.77 -16.74
N ALA A 317 -47.21 -10.25 -17.88
CA ALA A 317 -48.64 -10.46 -18.11
C ALA A 317 -49.25 -11.51 -17.15
N MET A 318 -48.50 -12.57 -16.82
CA MET A 318 -48.94 -13.55 -15.82
C MET A 318 -49.01 -12.94 -14.42
N THR A 319 -48.05 -12.09 -14.05
CA THR A 319 -48.05 -11.43 -12.74
C THR A 319 -49.15 -10.38 -12.58
N GLU A 320 -49.54 -9.72 -13.67
CA GLU A 320 -50.64 -8.75 -13.66
C GLU A 320 -51.99 -9.47 -13.57
N ASN A 321 -52.20 -10.55 -14.34
CA ASN A 321 -53.42 -11.36 -14.22
C ASN A 321 -53.59 -11.95 -12.80
N MET A 322 -52.51 -12.44 -12.18
CA MET A 322 -52.58 -12.93 -10.78
C MET A 322 -52.91 -11.82 -9.78
N ARG A 323 -52.47 -10.57 -10.03
CA ARG A 323 -52.82 -9.43 -9.17
C ARG A 323 -54.28 -9.02 -9.33
N GLU A 324 -54.81 -9.07 -10.55
CA GLU A 324 -56.22 -8.76 -10.81
C GLU A 324 -57.17 -9.84 -10.29
N GLU A 325 -56.78 -11.12 -10.36
CA GLU A 325 -57.55 -12.20 -9.73
C GLU A 325 -57.50 -12.14 -8.21
N ALA A 326 -56.38 -11.73 -7.61
CA ALA A 326 -56.29 -11.51 -6.16
C ALA A 326 -57.06 -10.28 -5.67
N ALA A 327 -57.46 -9.38 -6.58
CA ALA A 327 -58.22 -8.17 -6.28
C ALA A 327 -59.74 -8.33 -6.48
N LYS A 328 -60.21 -9.50 -6.93
CA LYS A 328 -61.63 -9.86 -7.04
C LYS A 328 -62.04 -10.82 -5.92
#